data_AF-A0A157SIQ3-F1
#
_entry.id   AF-A0A157SIQ3-F1
#
_cell.length_a   1.000
_cell.length_b   1.000
_cell.length_c   1.000
_cell.angle_alpha   90.00
_cell.angle_beta   90.00
_cell.angle_gamma   90.00
#
_symmetry.space_group_name_H-M   'P 1'
#
loop_
_entity.id
_entity.type
_entity.pdbx_description
1 polymer ?
#
loop_
_entity_poly.entity_id
_entity_poly.type
_entity_poly.pdbx_seq_one_letter_code
_entity_poly.pdbx_strand_id
1 'polypeptide(L)'
;MRPLAFVELMELLEFNLLRFDSPDDTPADARSDPALVGVQDWMCEAPEHELPPSDVYVCSTLGALQQALLPPDDTQLRIDIQPENTVRLQAIQHTELPTAPLSSLRVDLPALIQRVLVPAGTPTSLYELVQHVVKTRLWVDVSRV
;
A
#
# COMPACT_ATOMS: atom_id res chain seq x y z
N MET A 1 -3.84 1.66 6.75
CA MET A 1 -4.77 1.29 5.67
C MET A 1 -4.52 2.16 4.47
N ARG A 2 -4.75 1.64 3.27
CA ARG A 2 -4.60 2.38 2.01
C ARG A 2 -5.80 2.10 1.11
N PRO A 3 -6.45 3.14 0.52
CA PRO A 3 -7.41 2.93 -0.55
C PRO A 3 -6.69 2.43 -1.79
N LEU A 4 -7.18 1.34 -2.37
CA LEU A 4 -6.73 0.80 -3.65
C LEU A 4 -7.91 0.79 -4.62
N ALA A 5 -7.65 1.23 -5.85
CA ALA A 5 -8.55 0.90 -6.94
C ALA A 5 -8.64 -0.63 -7.06
N PHE A 6 -9.79 -1.16 -7.47
CA PHE A 6 -9.97 -2.60 -7.63
C PHE A 6 -8.89 -3.25 -8.53
N VAL A 7 -8.50 -2.56 -9.60
CA VAL A 7 -7.44 -3.02 -10.51
C VAL A 7 -6.10 -3.13 -9.79
N GLU A 8 -5.76 -2.15 -8.97
CA GLU A 8 -4.51 -2.14 -8.21
C GLU A 8 -4.50 -3.25 -7.12
N LEU A 9 -5.64 -3.51 -6.49
CA LEU A 9 -5.77 -4.65 -5.57
C LEU A 9 -5.51 -5.97 -6.31
N MET A 10 -6.10 -6.15 -7.50
CA MET A 10 -5.87 -7.37 -8.28
C MET A 10 -4.41 -7.52 -8.71
N GLU A 11 -3.76 -6.42 -9.13
CA GLU A 11 -2.32 -6.40 -9.42
C GLU A 11 -1.48 -6.78 -8.20
N LEU A 12 -1.79 -6.22 -7.04
CA LEU A 12 -1.12 -6.53 -5.77
C LEU A 12 -1.25 -8.03 -5.43
N LEU A 13 -2.46 -8.58 -5.53
CA LEU A 13 -2.75 -9.97 -5.20
C LEU A 13 -2.13 -10.98 -6.19
N GLU A 14 -2.02 -10.60 -7.47
CA GLU A 14 -1.47 -11.49 -8.51
C GLU A 14 0.06 -11.45 -8.54
N PHE A 15 0.66 -10.26 -8.42
CA PHE A 15 2.10 -10.08 -8.61
C PHE A 15 2.87 -9.92 -7.30
N ASN A 16 2.21 -9.79 -6.15
CA ASN A 16 2.83 -9.45 -4.88
C ASN A 16 3.64 -8.15 -4.97
N LEU A 17 3.16 -7.20 -5.79
CA LEU A 17 3.82 -5.93 -6.04
C LEU A 17 2.98 -4.79 -5.49
N LEU A 18 3.58 -4.04 -4.58
CA LEU A 18 3.01 -2.84 -4.00
C LEU A 18 3.52 -1.63 -4.80
N ARG A 19 2.60 -0.87 -5.40
CA ARG A 19 2.96 0.29 -6.23
C ARG A 19 3.47 1.44 -5.37
N PHE A 20 4.55 2.06 -5.84
CA PHE A 20 5.07 3.29 -5.28
C PHE A 20 4.68 4.45 -6.18
N ASP A 21 4.30 5.57 -5.56
CA ASP A 21 4.07 6.82 -6.25
C ASP A 21 5.42 7.48 -6.54
N SER A 22 5.49 8.19 -7.66
CA SER A 22 6.70 8.91 -8.04
C SER A 22 7.00 9.99 -6.98
N PRO A 23 8.27 10.20 -6.59
CA PRO A 23 8.63 11.29 -5.68
C PRO A 23 8.21 12.66 -6.24
N ASP A 24 8.07 12.81 -7.55
CA ASP A 24 7.60 14.04 -8.20
C ASP A 24 6.14 14.38 -7.91
N ASP A 25 5.30 13.36 -7.68
CA ASP A 25 3.87 13.49 -7.39
C ASP A 25 3.58 13.77 -5.91
N THR A 26 4.63 13.76 -5.07
CA THR A 26 4.51 13.99 -3.62
C THR A 26 4.83 15.44 -3.22
N PRO A 27 4.21 15.96 -2.13
CA PRO A 27 4.44 17.32 -1.65
C PRO A 27 5.91 17.59 -1.32
N ALA A 28 6.31 18.86 -1.45
CA ALA A 28 7.69 19.34 -1.53
C ALA A 28 8.65 18.86 -0.41
N ASP A 29 8.15 18.47 0.76
CA ASP A 29 8.96 17.99 1.89
C ASP A 29 9.71 16.67 1.57
N ALA A 30 9.13 15.82 0.71
CA ALA A 30 9.76 14.55 0.29
C ALA A 30 10.88 14.74 -0.75
N ARG A 31 10.95 15.89 -1.43
CA ARG A 31 11.98 16.18 -2.46
C ARG A 31 13.36 16.49 -1.89
N SER A 32 13.51 16.44 -0.57
CA SER A 32 14.75 16.81 0.12
C SER A 32 15.86 15.78 -0.01
N ASP A 33 15.54 14.55 -0.41
CA ASP A 33 16.52 13.47 -0.57
C ASP A 33 16.72 13.12 -2.05
N PRO A 34 17.88 13.43 -2.66
CA PRO A 34 18.15 13.13 -4.06
C PRO A 34 18.21 11.62 -4.35
N ALA A 35 18.30 10.78 -3.31
CA ALA A 35 18.27 9.34 -3.40
C ALA A 35 16.85 8.74 -3.30
N LEU A 36 15.81 9.55 -3.15
CA LEU A 36 14.43 9.08 -3.06
C LEU A 36 13.93 8.59 -4.42
N VAL A 37 13.60 7.30 -4.52
CA VAL A 37 13.14 6.67 -5.78
C VAL A 37 11.66 6.31 -5.78
N GLY A 38 10.98 6.40 -4.63
CA GLY A 38 9.53 6.18 -4.54
C GLY A 38 8.98 6.49 -3.15
N VAL A 39 7.71 6.91 -3.10
CA VAL A 39 6.97 7.15 -1.85
C VAL A 39 5.65 6.38 -1.84
N GLN A 40 5.19 5.98 -0.66
CA GLN A 40 3.84 5.45 -0.48
C GLN A 40 3.27 5.78 0.90
N ASP A 41 2.04 6.29 0.93
CA ASP A 41 1.36 6.70 2.16
C ASP A 41 0.27 5.70 2.60
N TRP A 42 0.19 5.49 3.91
CA TRP A 42 -0.77 4.61 4.60
C TRP A 42 -1.42 5.36 5.76
N MET A 43 -2.75 5.33 5.87
CA MET A 43 -3.47 5.94 7.00
C MET A 43 -3.56 4.99 8.19
N CYS A 44 -3.12 5.32 9.40
CA CYS A 44 -3.21 4.39 10.55
C CYS A 44 -4.64 4.18 11.05
N GLU A 45 -5.52 5.17 10.89
CA GLU A 45 -6.91 5.11 11.37
C GLU A 45 -7.91 5.39 10.25
N ALA A 46 -8.98 4.60 10.23
CA ALA A 46 -10.14 4.91 9.42
C ALA A 46 -10.82 6.14 9.98
N PRO A 47 -11.11 7.18 9.16
CA PRO A 47 -12.16 8.10 9.58
C PRO A 47 -13.41 7.23 9.76
N GLU A 48 -13.98 7.22 10.96
CA GLU A 48 -15.22 6.50 11.27
C GLU A 48 -16.41 6.98 10.42
N HIS A 49 -16.21 7.97 9.55
CA HIS A 49 -17.17 8.49 8.60
C HIS A 49 -16.70 8.26 7.16
N GLU A 50 -17.46 7.39 6.48
CA GLU A 50 -17.62 7.31 5.04
C GLU A 50 -16.33 7.09 4.25
N LEU A 51 -15.95 5.82 4.16
CA LEU A 51 -15.00 5.38 3.15
C LEU A 51 -15.59 5.61 1.75
N PRO A 52 -14.88 6.31 0.85
CA PRO A 52 -15.29 6.46 -0.54
C PRO A 52 -15.75 5.14 -1.16
N PRO A 53 -16.93 5.11 -1.84
CA PRO A 53 -17.55 3.87 -2.31
C PRO A 53 -16.81 3.19 -3.48
N SER A 54 -15.84 3.88 -4.07
CA SER A 54 -15.15 3.46 -5.28
C SER A 54 -13.93 2.56 -5.01
N ASP A 55 -13.36 2.62 -3.80
CA ASP A 55 -12.06 2.03 -3.51
C ASP A 55 -12.14 0.90 -2.48
N VAL A 56 -11.26 -0.08 -2.61
CA VAL A 56 -11.11 -1.17 -1.64
C VAL A 56 -9.96 -0.83 -0.70
N TYR A 57 -10.17 -0.97 0.60
CA TYR A 57 -9.18 -0.57 1.59
C TYR A 57 -8.41 -1.79 2.09
N VAL A 58 -7.08 -1.71 2.00
CA VAL A 58 -6.18 -2.72 2.57
C VAL A 58 -5.70 -2.22 3.92
N CYS A 59 -5.91 -3.03 4.97
CA CYS A 59 -5.48 -2.72 6.33
C CYS A 59 -4.18 -3.47 6.67
N SER A 60 -3.23 -2.74 7.24
CA SER A 60 -1.95 -3.24 7.72
C SER A 60 -1.56 -2.49 9.00
N THR A 61 -0.78 -3.11 9.87
CA THR A 61 -0.17 -2.45 11.03
C THR A 61 1.23 -1.97 10.67
N LEU A 62 1.78 -1.04 11.45
CA LEU A 62 3.17 -0.60 11.26
C LEU A 62 4.17 -1.77 11.28
N GLY A 63 4.00 -2.72 12.21
CA GLY A 63 4.84 -3.91 12.28
C GLY A 63 4.67 -4.83 11.07
N ALA A 64 3.45 -4.98 10.56
CA ALA A 64 3.17 -5.74 9.34
C ALA A 64 3.83 -5.08 8.11
N LEU A 65 3.75 -3.75 7.99
CA LEU A 65 4.46 -3.02 6.94
C LEU A 65 5.97 -3.28 7.01
N GLN A 66 6.59 -3.16 8.19
CA GLN A 66 8.02 -3.40 8.35
C GLN A 66 8.45 -4.82 7.97
N GLN A 67 7.62 -5.81 8.28
CA GLN A 67 7.94 -7.22 8.04
C GLN A 67 7.62 -7.66 6.61
N ALA A 68 6.61 -7.06 5.99
CA ALA A 68 6.12 -7.49 4.69
C ALA A 68 6.90 -6.90 3.52
N LEU A 69 7.58 -5.78 3.71
CA LEU A 69 8.29 -5.10 2.63
C LEU A 69 9.64 -5.80 2.39
N LEU A 70 9.88 -6.24 1.15
CA LEU A 70 11.12 -6.88 0.74
C LEU A 70 11.92 -5.88 -0.13
N PRO A 71 12.83 -5.08 0.45
CA PRO A 71 13.62 -4.12 -0.31
C PRO A 71 14.51 -4.84 -1.34
N PRO A 72 14.59 -4.35 -2.60
CA PRO A 72 15.64 -4.79 -3.52
C PRO A 72 17.03 -4.40 -2.97
N ASP A 73 18.05 -5.16 -3.38
CA ASP A 73 19.40 -5.17 -2.77
C ASP A 73 20.05 -3.77 -2.64
N ASP A 74 19.76 -2.84 -3.54
CA ASP A 74 20.37 -1.49 -3.57
C ASP A 74 19.47 -0.39 -2.99
N THR A 75 18.36 -0.75 -2.34
CA THR A 75 17.39 0.19 -1.78
C THR A 75 17.18 -0.02 -0.28
N GLN A 76 17.13 1.07 0.47
CA GLN A 76 16.74 1.07 1.86
C GLN A 76 15.32 1.62 1.99
N LEU A 77 14.50 0.98 2.81
CA LEU A 77 13.18 1.46 3.14
C LEU A 77 13.22 2.28 4.44
N ARG A 78 12.76 3.53 4.36
CA ARG A 78 12.50 4.38 5.52
C ARG A 78 11.00 4.44 5.77
N ILE A 79 10.61 4.30 7.03
CA ILE A 79 9.20 4.38 7.44
C ILE A 79 9.09 5.52 8.45
N ASP A 80 8.43 6.58 8.03
CA ASP A 80 8.23 7.77 8.84
C ASP A 80 6.75 7.90 9.23
N ILE A 81 6.50 8.24 10.49
CA ILE A 81 5.15 8.57 10.97
C ILE A 81 4.96 10.08 10.78
N GLN A 82 4.08 10.45 9.87
CA GLN A 82 3.70 11.82 9.55
C GLN A 82 2.62 12.32 10.52
N PRO A 83 2.45 13.65 10.67
CA PRO A 83 1.27 14.22 11.31
C PRO A 83 -0.01 13.71 10.63
N GLU A 84 -1.13 13.75 11.35
CA GLU A 84 -2.43 13.20 10.88
C GLU A 84 -2.49 11.67 10.82
N ASN A 85 -1.65 10.99 11.60
CA ASN A 85 -1.68 9.53 11.75
C ASN A 85 -1.43 8.79 10.41
N THR A 86 -0.60 9.37 9.55
CA THR A 86 -0.21 8.77 8.27
C THR A 86 1.18 8.16 8.40
N VAL A 87 1.38 6.94 7.92
CA VAL A 87 2.66 6.27 7.80
C VAL A 87 3.13 6.41 6.37
N ARG A 88 4.30 6.99 6.18
CA ARG A 88 4.95 7.17 4.88
C ARG A 88 6.08 6.16 4.74
N LEU A 89 6.02 5.38 3.67
CA LEU A 89 7.09 4.50 3.20
C LEU A 89 7.90 5.23 2.14
N GLN A 90 9.22 5.20 2.27
CA GLN A 90 10.14 5.82 1.33
C GLN A 90 11.20 4.81 0.92
N ALA A 91 11.37 4.64 -0.39
CA ALA A 91 12.45 3.85 -0.95
C ALA A 91 13.61 4.79 -1.30
N ILE A 92 14.75 4.59 -0.63
CA ILE A 92 15.96 5.39 -0.78
C ILE A 92 17.03 4.52 -1.44
N GLN A 93 17.58 4.97 -2.56
CA GLN A 93 18.62 4.27 -3.29
C GLN A 93 20.02 4.61 -2.73
N HIS A 94 20.85 3.61 -2.45
CA HIS A 94 22.19 3.85 -1.91
C HIS A 94 23.24 4.27 -2.96
N THR A 95 22.94 4.11 -4.25
CA THR A 95 23.91 4.30 -5.33
C THR A 95 23.79 5.69 -5.96
N GLU A 96 24.92 6.37 -6.20
CA GLU A 96 25.00 7.71 -6.80
C GLU A 96 24.49 7.81 -8.26
N LEU A 97 24.20 6.69 -8.90
CA LEU A 97 23.62 6.65 -10.24
C LEU A 97 22.09 6.69 -10.12
N PRO A 98 21.40 7.72 -10.68
CA PRO A 98 19.96 7.77 -10.67
C PRO A 98 19.43 6.60 -11.50
N THR A 99 18.98 5.56 -10.81
CA THR A 99 18.23 4.49 -11.46
C THR A 99 16.80 4.98 -11.62
N ALA A 100 16.09 4.45 -12.62
CA ALA A 100 14.70 4.81 -12.86
C ALA A 100 13.87 4.75 -11.56
N PRO A 101 12.84 5.62 -11.42
CA PRO A 101 11.97 5.62 -10.24
C PRO A 101 11.45 4.21 -9.97
N LEU A 102 11.43 3.83 -8.68
CA LEU A 102 10.92 2.54 -8.26
C LEU A 102 9.39 2.58 -8.39
N SER A 103 8.86 1.94 -9.42
CA SER A 103 7.41 1.90 -9.66
C SER A 103 6.67 0.92 -8.75
N SER A 104 7.37 -0.08 -8.21
CA SER A 104 6.77 -1.14 -7.40
C SER A 104 7.79 -1.87 -6.54
N LEU A 105 7.33 -2.38 -5.40
CA LEU A 105 8.13 -3.16 -4.45
C LEU A 105 7.51 -4.54 -4.21
N ARG A 106 8.34 -5.57 -4.06
CA ARG A 106 7.87 -6.89 -3.68
C ARG A 106 7.46 -6.93 -2.22
N VAL A 107 6.35 -7.60 -1.95
CA VAL A 107 5.81 -7.72 -0.59
C VAL A 107 5.38 -9.13 -0.26
N ASP A 108 5.54 -9.50 1.00
CA ASP A 108 4.89 -10.67 1.59
C ASP A 108 3.43 -10.33 1.89
N LEU A 109 2.51 -10.73 1.00
CA LEU A 109 1.10 -10.37 1.12
C LEU A 109 0.44 -10.84 2.44
N PRO A 110 0.63 -12.10 2.90
CA PRO A 110 0.15 -12.55 4.22
C PRO A 110 0.63 -11.68 5.39
N ALA A 111 1.87 -11.17 5.33
CA ALA A 111 2.38 -10.26 6.35
C ALA A 111 1.80 -8.85 6.17
N LEU A 112 1.62 -8.40 4.92
CA LEU A 112 1.20 -7.02 4.60
C LEU A 112 -0.27 -6.80 4.92
N ILE A 113 -1.14 -7.70 4.47
CA ILE A 113 -2.58 -7.51 4.48
C ILE A 113 -3.15 -8.25 5.68
N GLN A 114 -3.71 -7.53 6.64
CA GLN A 114 -4.38 -8.14 7.78
C GLN A 114 -5.90 -8.25 7.57
N ARG A 115 -6.46 -7.27 6.85
CA ARG A 115 -7.89 -7.19 6.58
C ARG A 115 -8.14 -6.38 5.32
N VAL A 116 -9.21 -6.71 4.61
CA VAL A 116 -9.69 -5.95 3.46
C VAL A 116 -11.08 -5.40 3.78
N LEU A 117 -11.27 -4.10 3.60
CA LEU A 117 -12.56 -3.44 3.78
C LEU A 117 -13.11 -3.02 2.41
N VAL A 118 -14.35 -3.39 2.13
CA VAL A 118 -15.06 -3.04 0.90
C VAL A 118 -16.23 -2.12 1.27
N PRO A 119 -16.37 -0.95 0.63
CA PRO A 119 -17.46 -0.03 0.93
C PRO A 119 -18.86 -0.64 0.73
N ALA A 120 -19.82 -0.20 1.53
CA ALA A 120 -21.20 -0.63 1.46
C ALA A 120 -21.84 -0.31 0.11
N GLY A 121 -21.42 0.78 -0.55
CA GLY A 121 -21.90 1.18 -1.88
C GLY A 121 -21.44 0.29 -3.03
N THR A 122 -20.45 -0.59 -2.82
CA THR A 122 -19.88 -1.43 -3.87
C THR A 122 -20.89 -2.50 -4.36
N PRO A 123 -20.97 -2.78 -5.68
CA PRO A 123 -21.83 -3.84 -6.20
C PRO A 123 -21.54 -5.20 -5.57
N THR A 124 -22.59 -5.98 -5.26
CA THR A 124 -22.46 -7.28 -4.59
C THR A 124 -21.58 -8.26 -5.37
N SER A 125 -21.65 -8.26 -6.70
CA SER A 125 -20.79 -9.09 -7.55
C SER A 125 -19.29 -8.79 -7.39
N LEU A 126 -18.94 -7.51 -7.18
CA LEU A 126 -17.56 -7.10 -6.94
C LEU A 126 -17.11 -7.47 -5.53
N TYR A 127 -17.99 -7.32 -4.53
CA TYR A 127 -17.71 -7.77 -3.17
C TYR A 127 -17.45 -9.28 -3.10
N GLU A 128 -18.29 -10.09 -3.75
CA GLU A 128 -18.13 -11.55 -3.81
C GLU A 128 -16.82 -11.94 -4.49
N LEU A 129 -16.44 -11.24 -5.56
CA LEU A 129 -15.18 -11.45 -6.26
C LEU A 129 -13.97 -11.13 -5.37
N VAL A 130 -13.97 -9.95 -4.72
CA VAL A 130 -12.91 -9.56 -3.77
C VAL A 130 -12.81 -10.59 -2.65
N GLN A 131 -13.95 -10.96 -2.05
CA GLN A 131 -13.99 -11.95 -1.00
C GLN A 131 -13.42 -13.30 -1.46
N HIS A 132 -13.78 -13.77 -2.65
CA HIS A 132 -13.32 -15.03 -3.19
C HIS A 132 -11.81 -15.02 -3.42
N VAL A 133 -11.28 -14.00 -4.10
CA VAL A 133 -9.85 -13.92 -4.43
C VAL A 133 -9.01 -13.77 -3.16
N VAL A 134 -9.40 -12.87 -2.25
CA VAL A 134 -8.67 -12.62 -1.01
C VAL A 134 -8.69 -13.84 -0.09
N LYS A 135 -9.84 -14.52 0.06
CA LYS A 135 -9.89 -15.77 0.86
C LYS A 135 -9.07 -16.89 0.23
N THR A 136 -9.04 -16.98 -1.09
CA THR A 136 -8.27 -18.02 -1.80
C THR A 136 -6.76 -17.80 -1.69
N ARG A 137 -6.31 -16.53 -1.73
CA ARG A 137 -4.88 -16.19 -1.75
C ARG A 137 -4.28 -15.92 -0.38
N LEU A 138 -5.01 -15.24 0.51
CA LEU A 138 -4.45 -14.66 1.73
C LEU A 138 -5.09 -15.16 3.03
N TRP A 139 -6.25 -15.82 2.97
CA TRP A 139 -6.97 -16.31 4.15
C TRP A 139 -7.28 -15.21 5.18
N VAL A 140 -7.37 -13.95 4.75
CA VAL A 140 -7.65 -12.79 5.60
C VAL A 140 -9.13 -12.41 5.56
N ASP A 141 -9.56 -11.68 6.59
CA ASP A 141 -10.95 -11.20 6.68
C ASP A 141 -11.27 -10.15 5.62
N VAL A 142 -12.47 -10.29 5.04
CA VAL A 142 -13.03 -9.33 4.07
C VAL A 142 -14.36 -8.84 4.60
N SER A 143 -14.40 -7.57 4.99
CA SER A 143 -15.56 -6.98 5.63
C SER A 143 -16.17 -5.88 4.77
N ARG A 144 -17.50 -5.82 4.76
CA ARG A 144 -18.24 -4.73 4.12
C ARG A 144 -18.54 -3.65 5.16
N VAL A 145 -18.24 -2.40 4.84
CA VAL A 145 -18.27 -1.25 5.77
C VAL A 145 -19.10 -0.10 5.25
#